data_AF-A0A935X2P9-F1
#
_entry.id   AF-A0A935X2P9-F1
#
_cell.length_a   1.000
_cell.length_b   1.000
_cell.length_c   1.000
_cell.angle_alpha   90.00
_cell.angle_beta   90.00
_cell.angle_gamma   90.00
#
_symmetry.space_group_name_H-M   'P 1'
#
loop_
_entity.id
_entity.type
_entity.pdbx_description
1 polymer ?
#
loop_
_entity_poly.entity_id
_entity_poly.type
_entity_poly.pdbx_seq_one_letter_code
_entity_poly.pdbx_strand_id
1 'polypeptide(L)'
;MPSLDVSALTDEERPTGVWAAALLHAIARDEAAGRRTQRLTEPRLDTWSRFRGRLTNADLVALLFEDAAVIHRVPFDPAALGGPIRPDRLPEAAADAWIKAVASLALAGPGADYVTEQARFLGLPTRMARSDLHVVKPHQKVLELPGTGGQLAHYLVTAHRDLTLHDNFSIACGAWQELTLAGVIALEMGAPHSDFATRVEVDDFRKTDHPLRQRTFDFVIGLHPDKGGRFRIEDQLAIWFPTAKVLLV
;
A
#
# COMPACT_ATOMS: atom_id res chain seq x y z
N MET A 1 13.85 4.37 -13.04
CA MET A 1 14.57 3.46 -12.11
C MET A 1 14.20 2.04 -12.49
N PRO A 2 15.07 1.04 -12.24
CA PRO A 2 14.73 -0.36 -12.51
C PRO A 2 13.49 -0.73 -11.70
N SER A 3 12.48 -1.26 -12.38
CA SER A 3 11.27 -1.83 -11.80
C SER A 3 11.16 -3.28 -12.25
N LEU A 4 10.43 -4.08 -11.49
CA LEU A 4 10.12 -5.44 -11.91
C LEU A 4 9.15 -5.38 -13.10
N ASP A 5 9.62 -5.86 -14.26
CA ASP A 5 8.90 -5.72 -15.53
C ASP A 5 7.67 -6.63 -15.60
N VAL A 6 6.52 -6.04 -15.93
CA VAL A 6 5.22 -6.70 -16.07
C VAL A 6 4.67 -6.58 -17.49
N SER A 7 5.45 -6.04 -18.43
CA SER A 7 5.01 -5.79 -19.81
C SER A 7 4.67 -7.07 -20.56
N ALA A 8 5.41 -8.15 -20.32
CA ALA A 8 5.25 -9.46 -20.94
C ALA A 8 4.04 -10.26 -20.42
N LEU A 9 3.36 -9.80 -19.37
CA LEU A 9 2.19 -10.49 -18.81
C LEU A 9 0.96 -10.26 -19.68
N THR A 10 0.11 -11.28 -19.76
CA THR A 10 -1.22 -11.15 -20.38
C THR A 10 -2.13 -10.23 -19.57
N ASP A 11 -3.24 -9.77 -20.14
CA ASP A 11 -4.18 -8.90 -19.44
C ASP A 11 -4.83 -9.58 -18.22
N GLU A 12 -4.98 -10.91 -18.25
CA GLU A 12 -5.48 -11.69 -17.10
C GLU A 12 -4.44 -11.80 -15.97
N GLU A 13 -3.14 -11.89 -16.31
CA GLU A 13 -2.05 -12.04 -15.33
C GLU A 13 -1.60 -10.69 -14.77
N ARG A 14 -1.80 -9.60 -15.53
CA ARG A 14 -1.30 -8.26 -15.20
C ARG A 14 -1.69 -7.78 -13.80
N PRO A 15 -2.94 -7.94 -13.30
CA PRO A 15 -3.28 -7.51 -11.95
C PRO A 15 -2.46 -8.23 -10.87
N THR A 16 -2.40 -9.57 -10.93
CA THR A 16 -1.58 -10.37 -10.01
C THR A 16 -0.11 -10.01 -10.13
N GLY A 17 0.39 -9.83 -11.35
CA GLY A 17 1.80 -9.53 -11.56
C GLY A 17 2.21 -8.15 -11.07
N VAL A 18 1.39 -7.12 -11.29
CA VAL A 18 1.60 -5.77 -10.75
C VAL A 18 1.60 -5.81 -9.21
N TRP A 19 0.63 -6.50 -8.61
CA TRP A 19 0.59 -6.69 -7.17
C TRP A 19 1.85 -7.39 -6.65
N ALA A 20 2.20 -8.56 -7.20
CA ALA A 20 3.35 -9.34 -6.76
C ALA A 20 4.67 -8.58 -6.95
N ALA A 21 4.85 -7.89 -8.08
CA ALA A 21 6.01 -7.05 -8.36
C ALA A 21 6.15 -5.89 -7.34
N ALA A 22 5.05 -5.20 -7.03
CA ALA A 22 5.05 -4.13 -6.03
C ALA A 22 5.48 -4.67 -4.65
N LEU A 23 4.93 -5.83 -4.26
CA LEU A 23 5.19 -6.44 -2.96
C LEU A 23 6.60 -7.03 -2.83
N LEU A 24 7.14 -7.63 -3.90
CA LEU A 24 8.53 -8.08 -3.91
C LEU A 24 9.51 -6.92 -3.72
N HIS A 25 9.27 -5.78 -4.37
CA HIS A 25 10.08 -4.59 -4.15
C HIS A 25 9.94 -4.09 -2.70
N ALA A 26 8.74 -4.09 -2.13
CA ALA A 26 8.52 -3.70 -0.74
C ALA A 26 9.25 -4.61 0.26
N ILE A 27 9.17 -5.93 0.09
CA ILE A 27 9.92 -6.90 0.92
C ILE A 27 11.43 -6.67 0.77
N ALA A 28 11.93 -6.49 -0.46
CA ALA A 28 13.36 -6.27 -0.69
C ALA A 28 13.87 -5.02 0.04
N ARG A 29 13.08 -3.93 0.05
CA ARG A 29 13.40 -2.72 0.83
C ARG A 29 13.36 -2.96 2.33
N ASP A 30 12.36 -3.70 2.80
CA ASP A 30 12.20 -4.04 4.22
C ASP A 30 13.38 -4.87 4.76
N GLU A 31 13.83 -5.84 3.97
CA GLU A 31 15.05 -6.62 4.24
C GLU A 31 16.32 -5.76 4.18
N ALA A 32 16.45 -4.89 3.16
CA ALA A 32 17.60 -4.00 3.02
C ALA A 32 17.70 -2.96 4.15
N ALA A 33 16.57 -2.55 4.71
CA ALA A 33 16.49 -1.69 5.88
C ALA A 33 16.74 -2.42 7.22
N GLY A 34 16.95 -3.75 7.19
CA GLY A 34 17.19 -4.56 8.38
C GLY A 34 15.97 -4.78 9.26
N ARG A 35 14.75 -4.51 8.76
CA ARG A 35 13.49 -4.71 9.49
C ARG A 35 12.97 -6.14 9.39
N ARG A 36 13.44 -6.88 8.37
CA ARG A 36 13.10 -8.29 8.12
C ARG A 36 14.35 -9.10 7.82
N THR A 37 14.32 -10.38 8.16
CA THR A 37 15.39 -11.33 7.82
C THR A 37 15.53 -11.45 6.31
N GLN A 38 16.78 -11.40 5.82
CA GLN A 38 17.09 -11.52 4.40
C GLN A 38 16.75 -12.92 3.87
N ARG A 39 15.82 -12.97 2.91
CA ARG A 39 15.50 -14.18 2.12
C ARG A 39 15.48 -13.86 0.63
N LEU A 40 15.00 -12.66 0.28
CA LEU A 40 14.97 -12.17 -1.09
C LEU A 40 16.26 -11.46 -1.49
N THR A 41 16.92 -10.82 -0.52
CA THR A 41 18.19 -10.07 -0.69
C THR A 41 19.43 -10.86 -0.25
N GLU A 42 19.26 -12.13 0.15
CA GLU A 42 20.36 -13.03 0.51
C GLU A 42 21.31 -13.23 -0.70
N PRO A 43 22.63 -13.10 -0.53
CA PRO A 43 23.59 -13.35 -1.60
C PRO A 43 23.38 -14.72 -2.25
N ARG A 44 23.15 -14.72 -3.57
CA ARG A 44 22.88 -15.92 -4.40
C ARG A 44 21.68 -16.77 -3.94
N LEU A 45 20.87 -16.28 -3.00
CA LEU A 45 19.77 -17.02 -2.39
C LEU A 45 20.23 -18.41 -1.90
N ASP A 46 21.38 -18.45 -1.22
CA ASP A 46 22.05 -19.70 -0.82
C ASP A 46 21.12 -20.61 0.00
N THR A 47 20.30 -20.05 0.89
CA THR A 47 19.34 -20.81 1.72
C THR A 47 18.22 -21.38 0.86
N TRP A 48 17.59 -20.55 0.02
CA TRP A 48 16.54 -20.98 -0.89
C TRP A 48 17.04 -22.05 -1.87
N SER A 49 18.23 -21.87 -2.43
CA SER A 49 18.83 -22.80 -3.39
C SER A 49 19.04 -24.20 -2.80
N ARG A 50 19.33 -24.30 -1.49
CA ARG A 50 19.46 -25.57 -0.77
C ARG A 50 18.10 -26.17 -0.40
N PHE A 51 17.12 -25.34 -0.06
CA PHE A 51 15.81 -25.77 0.40
C PHE A 51 14.87 -26.19 -0.74
N ARG A 52 14.89 -25.46 -1.87
CA ARG A 52 13.80 -25.48 -2.85
C ARG A 52 13.48 -26.87 -3.41
N GLY A 53 14.47 -27.75 -3.62
CA GLY A 53 14.25 -29.07 -4.22
C GLY A 53 13.54 -28.96 -5.57
N ARG A 54 12.25 -29.33 -5.61
CA ARG A 54 11.36 -29.21 -6.80
C ARG A 54 10.54 -27.92 -6.86
N LEU A 55 10.61 -27.09 -5.83
CA LEU A 55 9.93 -25.80 -5.77
C LEU A 55 10.58 -24.80 -6.73
N THR A 56 9.74 -23.92 -7.25
CA THR A 56 10.05 -22.88 -8.22
C THR A 56 10.19 -21.53 -7.53
N ASN A 57 10.70 -20.51 -8.24
CA ASN A 57 10.73 -19.17 -7.65
C ASN A 57 9.34 -18.57 -7.46
N ALA A 58 8.31 -19.04 -8.18
CA ALA A 58 6.93 -18.67 -7.87
C ALA A 58 6.51 -19.16 -6.47
N ASP A 59 6.95 -20.36 -6.07
CA ASP A 59 6.72 -20.88 -4.71
C ASP A 59 7.46 -20.05 -3.66
N LEU A 60 8.67 -19.57 -3.95
CA LEU A 60 9.36 -18.63 -3.05
C LEU A 60 8.55 -17.35 -2.86
N VAL A 61 8.03 -16.76 -3.94
CA VAL A 61 7.17 -15.56 -3.85
C VAL A 61 5.94 -15.84 -2.99
N ALA A 62 5.28 -16.98 -3.20
CA ALA A 62 4.12 -17.37 -2.41
C ALA A 62 4.46 -17.52 -0.90
N LEU A 63 5.57 -18.18 -0.57
CA LEU A 63 6.03 -18.35 0.81
C LEU A 63 6.38 -17.01 1.48
N LEU A 64 7.03 -16.11 0.74
CA LEU A 64 7.34 -14.76 1.24
C LEU A 64 6.07 -13.98 1.58
N PHE A 65 5.03 -14.09 0.74
CA PHE A 65 3.77 -13.41 0.95
C PHE A 65 2.96 -14.04 2.08
N GLU A 66 2.92 -15.36 2.18
CA GLU A 66 2.27 -16.08 3.29
C GLU A 66 2.86 -15.65 4.64
N ASP A 67 4.18 -15.64 4.75
CA ASP A 67 4.87 -15.23 5.97
C ASP A 67 4.65 -13.74 6.29
N ALA A 68 4.69 -12.86 5.27
CA ALA A 68 4.44 -11.44 5.48
C ALA A 68 2.98 -11.13 5.85
N ALA A 69 2.02 -11.93 5.39
CA ALA A 69 0.59 -11.79 5.70
C ALA A 69 0.26 -12.01 7.18
N VAL A 70 1.12 -12.70 7.93
CA VAL A 70 0.95 -12.92 9.38
C VAL A 70 0.92 -11.61 10.15
N ILE A 71 1.77 -10.65 9.77
CA ILE A 71 1.88 -9.33 10.43
C ILE A 71 1.14 -8.28 9.62
N HIS A 72 1.34 -8.28 8.30
CA HIS A 72 0.78 -7.31 7.37
C HIS A 72 -0.25 -7.97 6.47
N ARG A 73 -1.42 -8.29 7.05
CA ARG A 73 -2.52 -8.91 6.29
C ARG A 73 -2.81 -8.13 5.00
N VAL A 74 -2.83 -6.80 5.07
CA VAL A 74 -2.79 -5.94 3.88
C VAL A 74 -1.32 -5.50 3.69
N PRO A 75 -0.68 -5.76 2.55
CA PRO A 75 -1.28 -6.12 1.26
C PRO A 75 -1.11 -7.59 0.86
N PHE A 76 -0.62 -8.46 1.75
CA PHE A 76 -0.16 -9.80 1.37
C PHE A 76 -1.27 -10.87 1.30
N ASP A 77 -2.40 -10.69 1.98
CA ASP A 77 -3.58 -11.56 1.88
C ASP A 77 -4.48 -11.11 0.71
N PRO A 78 -4.54 -11.88 -0.41
CA PRO A 78 -5.38 -11.53 -1.56
C PRO A 78 -6.87 -11.46 -1.22
N ALA A 79 -7.33 -12.26 -0.24
CA ALA A 79 -8.72 -12.25 0.19
C ALA A 79 -9.06 -10.95 0.93
N ALA A 80 -8.10 -10.37 1.66
CA ALA A 80 -8.26 -9.07 2.31
C ALA A 80 -8.23 -7.90 1.32
N LEU A 81 -7.42 -7.99 0.26
CA LEU A 81 -7.39 -6.99 -0.82
C LEU A 81 -8.71 -6.95 -1.59
N GLY A 82 -9.24 -8.14 -1.91
CA GLY A 82 -10.27 -8.31 -2.92
C GLY A 82 -9.77 -7.93 -4.34
N GLY A 83 -10.61 -8.15 -5.35
CA GLY A 83 -10.25 -7.89 -6.75
C GLY A 83 -9.73 -9.12 -7.50
N PRO A 84 -9.17 -8.95 -8.71
CA PRO A 84 -8.82 -10.05 -9.61
C PRO A 84 -7.45 -10.69 -9.31
N ILE A 85 -6.97 -10.64 -8.07
CA ILE A 85 -5.65 -11.16 -7.69
C ILE A 85 -5.73 -12.67 -7.50
N ARG A 86 -4.89 -13.39 -8.24
CA ARG A 86 -4.82 -14.87 -8.25
C ARG A 86 -3.34 -15.29 -8.17
N PRO A 87 -2.76 -15.38 -6.96
CA PRO A 87 -1.34 -15.68 -6.80
C PRO A 87 -0.92 -17.02 -7.42
N ASP A 88 -1.84 -17.99 -7.43
CA ASP A 88 -1.70 -19.30 -8.07
C ASP A 88 -1.46 -19.22 -9.59
N ARG A 89 -1.82 -18.09 -10.21
CA ARG A 89 -1.62 -17.83 -11.64
C ARG A 89 -0.37 -17.01 -11.94
N LEU A 90 0.51 -16.77 -10.98
CA LEU A 90 1.73 -16.04 -11.24
C LEU A 90 2.66 -16.87 -12.15
N PRO A 91 3.04 -16.37 -13.34
CA PRO A 91 3.90 -17.14 -14.23
C PRO A 91 5.30 -17.35 -13.65
N GLU A 92 5.80 -18.59 -13.67
CA GLU A 92 7.13 -18.93 -13.16
C GLU A 92 8.23 -18.11 -13.83
N ALA A 93 8.14 -17.91 -15.16
CA ALA A 93 9.11 -17.11 -15.90
C ALA A 93 9.19 -15.66 -15.41
N ALA A 94 8.07 -15.08 -14.98
CA ALA A 94 8.04 -13.74 -14.42
C ALA A 94 8.71 -13.71 -13.03
N ALA A 95 8.37 -14.68 -12.16
CA ALA A 95 9.02 -14.82 -10.86
C ALA A 95 10.54 -14.98 -10.99
N ASP A 96 11.01 -15.85 -11.90
CA ASP A 96 12.42 -16.05 -12.19
C ASP A 96 13.14 -14.76 -12.62
N ALA A 97 12.52 -13.99 -13.52
CA ALA A 97 13.06 -12.73 -13.99
C ALA A 97 13.14 -11.70 -12.85
N TRP A 98 12.09 -11.62 -12.03
CA TRP A 98 12.01 -10.67 -10.93
C TRP A 98 13.00 -10.97 -9.82
N ILE A 99 13.09 -12.23 -9.38
CA ILE A 99 14.05 -12.65 -8.34
C ILE A 99 15.48 -12.29 -8.75
N LYS A 100 15.85 -12.45 -10.03
CA LYS A 100 17.15 -12.01 -10.56
C LYS A 100 17.30 -10.49 -10.58
N ALA A 101 16.22 -9.77 -10.91
CA ALA A 101 16.22 -8.32 -11.03
C ALA A 101 16.27 -7.61 -9.66
N VAL A 102 15.85 -8.24 -8.56
CA VAL A 102 15.83 -7.61 -7.22
C VAL A 102 17.19 -7.02 -6.84
N ALA A 103 18.29 -7.73 -7.14
CA ALA A 103 19.64 -7.26 -6.82
C ALA A 103 20.03 -5.95 -7.52
N SER A 104 19.31 -5.56 -8.58
CA SER A 104 19.53 -4.31 -9.33
C SER A 104 18.64 -3.15 -8.87
N LEU A 105 17.69 -3.39 -7.95
CA LEU A 105 16.76 -2.38 -7.48
C LEU A 105 17.44 -1.38 -6.52
N ALA A 106 16.95 -0.14 -6.53
CA ALA A 106 17.41 0.89 -5.61
C ALA A 106 16.72 0.76 -4.24
N LEU A 107 17.19 -0.19 -3.42
CA LEU A 107 16.53 -0.55 -2.16
C LEU A 107 16.71 0.47 -1.02
N ALA A 108 17.73 1.34 -1.11
CA ALA A 108 18.05 2.35 -0.08
C ALA A 108 17.69 3.79 -0.49
N GLY A 109 16.95 3.97 -1.59
CA GLY A 109 16.53 5.30 -2.06
C GLY A 109 15.51 5.99 -1.12
N PRO A 110 15.28 7.30 -1.27
CA PRO A 110 14.32 8.06 -0.46
C PRO A 110 12.90 7.48 -0.52
N GLY A 111 12.24 7.32 0.64
CA GLY A 111 10.90 6.73 0.72
C GLY A 111 9.83 7.50 -0.06
N ALA A 112 9.90 8.83 -0.10
CA ALA A 112 8.95 9.67 -0.86
C ALA A 112 8.97 9.40 -2.37
N ASP A 113 10.17 9.21 -2.93
CA ASP A 113 10.35 8.89 -4.34
C ASP A 113 9.83 7.47 -4.62
N TYR A 114 10.22 6.52 -3.76
CA TYR A 114 9.75 5.13 -3.83
C TYR A 114 8.22 5.02 -3.80
N VAL A 115 7.54 5.67 -2.84
CA VAL A 115 6.08 5.66 -2.73
C VAL A 115 5.42 6.27 -3.97
N THR A 116 6.01 7.33 -4.52
CA THR A 116 5.49 7.98 -5.74
C THR A 116 5.67 7.09 -6.97
N GLU A 117 6.76 6.33 -7.05
CA GLU A 117 6.98 5.33 -8.10
C GLU A 117 6.01 4.15 -7.98
N GLN A 118 5.77 3.65 -6.76
CA GLN A 118 4.80 2.59 -6.50
C GLN A 118 3.37 3.04 -6.82
N ALA A 119 2.99 4.26 -6.44
CA ALA A 119 1.71 4.84 -6.80
C ALA A 119 1.53 4.89 -8.33
N ARG A 120 2.56 5.35 -9.06
CA ARG A 120 2.54 5.36 -10.54
C ARG A 120 2.41 3.95 -11.11
N PHE A 121 3.16 3.00 -10.59
CA PHE A 121 3.17 1.61 -11.03
C PHE A 121 1.80 0.93 -10.82
N LEU A 122 1.12 1.27 -9.72
CA LEU A 122 -0.23 0.81 -9.41
C LEU A 122 -1.33 1.61 -10.14
N GLY A 123 -0.98 2.59 -10.97
CA GLY A 123 -1.94 3.42 -11.71
C GLY A 123 -2.70 4.43 -10.84
N LEU A 124 -2.17 4.80 -9.68
CA LEU A 124 -2.77 5.76 -8.76
C LEU A 124 -2.32 7.21 -9.07
N PRO A 125 -3.13 8.21 -8.68
CA PRO A 125 -2.76 9.62 -8.82
C PRO A 125 -1.46 9.93 -8.06
N THR A 126 -0.55 10.68 -8.69
CA THR A 126 0.76 11.05 -8.11
C THR A 126 0.94 12.56 -7.91
N ARG A 127 0.13 13.39 -8.58
CA ARG A 127 0.17 14.85 -8.47
C ARG A 127 -0.92 15.31 -7.50
N MET A 128 -0.53 15.88 -6.37
CA MET A 128 -1.43 16.33 -5.31
C MET A 128 -0.92 17.64 -4.72
N ALA A 129 -1.82 18.58 -4.38
CA ALA A 129 -1.47 19.85 -3.73
C ALA A 129 -1.30 19.66 -2.22
N ARG A 130 -0.25 18.92 -1.81
CA ARG A 130 -0.02 18.54 -0.41
C ARG A 130 0.25 19.73 0.53
N SER A 131 0.61 20.89 -0.02
CA SER A 131 0.89 22.14 0.72
C SER A 131 -0.30 22.65 1.52
N ASP A 132 -1.51 22.26 1.12
CA ASP A 132 -2.75 22.77 1.71
C ASP A 132 -3.20 21.92 2.91
N LEU A 133 -2.47 20.83 3.20
CA LEU A 133 -2.72 20.00 4.36
C LEU A 133 -2.31 20.72 5.65
N HIS A 134 -3.20 20.66 6.63
CA HIS A 134 -2.97 21.22 7.96
C HIS A 134 -1.93 20.42 8.75
N VAL A 135 -1.24 21.09 9.69
CA VAL A 135 -0.39 20.42 10.68
C VAL A 135 -1.28 19.60 11.62
N VAL A 136 -1.09 18.27 11.59
CA VAL A 136 -1.78 17.31 12.45
C VAL A 136 -0.99 17.11 13.75
N LYS A 137 -1.67 17.12 14.89
CA LYS A 137 -1.06 16.87 16.20
C LYS A 137 -1.12 15.38 16.60
N PRO A 138 -0.24 14.89 17.48
CA PRO A 138 -0.16 13.46 17.84
C PRO A 138 -1.43 12.84 18.43
N HIS A 139 -2.30 13.62 19.08
CA HIS A 139 -3.56 13.11 19.61
C HIS A 139 -4.70 13.09 18.59
N GLN A 140 -4.51 13.70 17.41
CA GLN A 140 -5.56 13.86 16.42
C GLN A 140 -5.66 12.63 15.52
N LYS A 141 -6.90 12.31 15.14
CA LYS A 141 -7.24 11.19 14.25
C LYS A 141 -7.63 11.71 12.88
N VAL A 142 -7.10 11.06 11.85
CA VAL A 142 -7.25 11.45 10.45
C VAL A 142 -7.83 10.29 9.65
N LEU A 143 -8.93 10.56 8.95
CA LEU A 143 -9.44 9.68 7.91
C LEU A 143 -8.92 10.15 6.56
N GLU A 144 -8.16 9.31 5.87
CA GLU A 144 -7.83 9.50 4.45
C GLU A 144 -8.89 8.81 3.59
N LEU A 145 -9.50 9.58 2.68
CA LEU A 145 -10.55 9.11 1.77
C LEU A 145 -9.97 8.33 0.57
N PRO A 146 -10.80 7.47 -0.06
CA PRO A 146 -10.42 6.76 -1.27
C PRO A 146 -9.88 7.66 -2.38
N GLY A 147 -8.84 7.16 -3.06
CA GLY A 147 -8.26 7.72 -4.28
C GLY A 147 -6.73 7.88 -4.24
N THR A 148 -6.11 7.88 -3.05
CA THR A 148 -4.66 8.14 -2.91
C THR A 148 -3.86 6.98 -2.34
N GLY A 149 -4.49 5.99 -1.71
CA GLY A 149 -3.81 4.77 -1.24
C GLY A 149 -2.77 5.02 -0.14
N GLY A 150 -2.98 6.00 0.72
CA GLY A 150 -2.11 6.33 1.85
C GLY A 150 -1.07 7.41 1.60
N GLN A 151 -1.02 8.00 0.40
CA GLN A 151 0.03 8.96 0.05
C GLN A 151 -0.04 10.25 0.87
N LEU A 152 -1.23 10.69 1.29
CA LEU A 152 -1.37 11.89 2.12
C LEU A 152 -0.93 11.61 3.56
N ALA A 153 -1.34 10.45 4.12
CA ALA A 153 -0.88 9.95 5.40
C ALA A 153 0.65 9.80 5.43
N HIS A 154 1.25 9.18 4.41
CA HIS A 154 2.70 9.05 4.27
C HIS A 154 3.40 10.41 4.28
N TYR A 155 2.87 11.39 3.53
CA TYR A 155 3.41 12.75 3.53
C TYR A 155 3.38 13.39 4.92
N LEU A 156 2.24 13.32 5.62
CA LEU A 156 2.08 13.91 6.95
C LEU A 156 2.98 13.24 7.99
N VAL A 157 3.08 11.91 8.00
CA VAL A 157 3.96 11.18 8.92
C VAL A 157 5.43 11.49 8.63
N THR A 158 5.82 11.60 7.36
CA THR A 158 7.20 11.95 6.98
C THR A 158 7.53 13.40 7.37
N ALA A 159 6.57 14.32 7.24
CA ALA A 159 6.74 15.73 7.60
C ALA A 159 6.74 15.97 9.13
N HIS A 160 6.09 15.08 9.90
CA HIS A 160 5.89 15.24 11.34
C HIS A 160 6.29 13.97 12.10
N ARG A 161 7.44 14.02 12.79
CA ARG A 161 8.07 12.85 13.45
C ARG A 161 7.25 12.21 14.57
N ASP A 162 6.29 12.94 15.13
CA ASP A 162 5.48 12.48 16.27
C ASP A 162 4.18 11.80 15.84
N LEU A 163 3.96 11.64 14.53
CA LEU A 163 2.80 10.94 13.98
C LEU A 163 3.19 9.51 13.61
N THR A 164 2.26 8.58 13.75
CA THR A 164 2.41 7.21 13.25
C THR A 164 1.17 6.82 12.44
N LEU A 165 1.34 5.92 11.46
CA LEU A 165 0.21 5.44 10.65
C LEU A 165 -0.85 4.74 11.52
N HIS A 166 -0.42 3.87 12.42
CA HIS A 166 -1.31 3.04 13.23
C HIS A 166 -2.06 3.82 14.31
N ASP A 167 -1.46 4.86 14.88
CA ASP A 167 -2.14 5.67 15.89
C ASP A 167 -3.03 6.73 15.26
N ASN A 168 -2.54 7.44 14.24
CA ASN A 168 -3.19 8.67 13.80
C ASN A 168 -4.13 8.46 12.61
N PHE A 169 -3.92 7.44 11.76
CA PHE A 169 -4.58 7.37 10.47
C PHE A 169 -5.55 6.19 10.36
N SER A 170 -6.62 6.43 9.62
CA SER A 170 -7.46 5.39 9.00
C SER A 170 -7.51 5.69 7.51
N ILE A 171 -7.05 4.76 6.69
CA ILE A 171 -6.96 4.91 5.23
C ILE A 171 -8.05 4.08 4.61
N ALA A 172 -9.03 4.76 4.03
CA ALA A 172 -10.12 4.14 3.30
C ALA A 172 -9.72 3.97 1.84
N CYS A 173 -9.74 2.72 1.36
CA CYS A 173 -9.30 2.35 0.02
C CYS A 173 -10.48 1.87 -0.82
N GLY A 174 -10.68 2.48 -1.99
CA GLY A 174 -11.77 2.14 -2.91
C GLY A 174 -11.43 1.04 -3.93
N ALA A 175 -10.17 0.60 -3.97
CA ALA A 175 -9.69 -0.40 -4.92
C ALA A 175 -8.50 -1.18 -4.33
N TRP A 176 -8.19 -2.34 -4.93
CA TRP A 176 -7.10 -3.19 -4.48
C TRP A 176 -5.73 -2.52 -4.67
N GLN A 177 -5.59 -1.65 -5.68
CA GLN A 177 -4.38 -0.87 -5.92
C GLN A 177 -4.08 0.08 -4.75
N GLU A 178 -5.13 0.74 -4.23
CA GLU A 178 -5.02 1.64 -3.09
C GLU A 178 -4.63 0.88 -1.81
N LEU A 179 -5.24 -0.30 -1.57
CA LEU A 179 -4.86 -1.18 -0.46
C LEU A 179 -3.42 -1.68 -0.58
N THR A 180 -3.01 -2.03 -1.81
CA THR A 180 -1.63 -2.45 -2.09
C THR A 180 -0.67 -1.34 -1.72
N LEU A 181 -0.92 -0.12 -2.16
CA LEU A 181 -0.07 1.03 -1.84
C LEU A 181 -0.05 1.34 -0.34
N ALA A 182 -1.21 1.30 0.32
CA ALA A 182 -1.29 1.55 1.76
C ALA A 182 -0.48 0.53 2.56
N GLY A 183 -0.51 -0.74 2.16
CA GLY A 183 0.32 -1.81 2.72
C GLY A 183 1.81 -1.63 2.43
N VAL A 184 2.18 -1.20 1.21
CA VAL A 184 3.56 -0.85 0.86
C VAL A 184 4.08 0.30 1.72
N ILE A 185 3.26 1.33 1.94
CA ILE A 185 3.57 2.45 2.83
C ILE A 185 3.73 1.96 4.28
N ALA A 186 2.91 1.01 4.74
CA ALA A 186 3.06 0.39 6.07
C ALA A 186 4.46 -0.21 6.25
N LEU A 187 4.94 -0.98 5.26
CA LEU A 187 6.27 -1.60 5.27
C LEU A 187 7.39 -0.56 5.23
N GLU A 188 7.27 0.45 4.34
CA GLU A 188 8.27 1.51 4.22
C GLU A 188 8.44 2.28 5.54
N MET A 189 7.33 2.55 6.24
CA MET A 189 7.31 3.27 7.51
C MET A 189 7.57 2.37 8.73
N GLY A 190 7.79 1.07 8.55
CA GLY A 190 7.99 0.13 9.65
C GLY A 190 6.79 0.02 10.59
N ALA A 191 5.57 0.18 10.07
CA ALA A 191 4.37 0.06 10.87
C ALA A 191 4.21 -1.37 11.43
N PRO A 192 3.77 -1.53 12.69
CA PRO A 192 3.68 -2.85 13.34
C PRO A 192 2.60 -3.76 12.73
N HIS A 193 1.61 -3.18 12.07
CA HIS A 193 0.51 -3.86 11.37
C HIS A 193 -0.08 -2.92 10.31
N SER A 194 -1.01 -3.43 9.50
CA SER A 194 -1.62 -2.72 8.37
C SER A 194 -3.14 -2.50 8.50
N ASP A 195 -3.71 -2.72 9.69
CA ASP A 195 -5.17 -2.64 9.94
C ASP A 195 -5.75 -1.22 9.85
N PHE A 196 -4.89 -0.19 9.82
CA PHE A 196 -5.28 1.18 9.55
C PHE A 196 -5.79 1.36 8.11
N ALA A 197 -5.43 0.47 7.19
CA ALA A 197 -5.93 0.46 5.82
C ALA A 197 -7.11 -0.51 5.67
N THR A 198 -8.25 -0.01 5.20
CA THR A 198 -9.47 -0.81 5.02
C THR A 198 -10.07 -0.60 3.65
N ARG A 199 -10.58 -1.69 3.07
CA ARG A 199 -11.42 -1.60 1.87
C ARG A 199 -12.74 -0.95 2.23
N VAL A 200 -13.21 -0.05 1.39
CA VAL A 200 -14.54 0.53 1.49
C VAL A 200 -15.16 0.76 0.13
N GLU A 201 -16.48 0.63 0.07
CA GLU A 201 -17.28 1.13 -1.04
C GLU A 201 -17.90 2.48 -0.66
N VAL A 202 -18.32 3.27 -1.65
CA VAL A 202 -18.90 4.60 -1.41
C VAL A 202 -20.14 4.53 -0.50
N ASP A 203 -20.94 3.47 -0.64
CA ASP A 203 -22.14 3.27 0.17
C ASP A 203 -21.83 2.93 1.64
N ASP A 204 -20.63 2.46 1.95
CA ASP A 204 -20.24 2.18 3.33
C ASP A 204 -20.14 3.47 4.17
N PHE A 205 -19.80 4.59 3.53
CA PHE A 205 -19.84 5.89 4.20
C PHE A 205 -21.26 6.38 4.49
N ARG A 206 -22.29 5.84 3.82
CA ARG A 206 -23.69 6.22 4.09
C ARG A 206 -24.28 5.46 5.27
N LYS A 207 -23.76 4.26 5.54
CA LYS A 207 -24.21 3.36 6.61
C LYS A 207 -23.73 3.86 7.96
N THR A 208 -24.65 4.38 8.77
CA THR A 208 -24.30 4.94 10.09
C THR A 208 -23.68 3.92 11.03
N ASP A 209 -24.01 2.64 10.89
CA ASP A 209 -23.47 1.51 11.66
C ASP A 209 -22.10 1.03 11.17
N HIS A 210 -21.60 1.52 10.04
CA HIS A 210 -20.28 1.13 9.52
C HIS A 210 -19.15 1.54 10.48
N PRO A 211 -18.11 0.71 10.70
CA PRO A 211 -17.05 1.00 11.67
C PRO A 211 -16.37 2.37 11.49
N LEU A 212 -16.16 2.82 10.25
CA LEU A 212 -15.62 4.17 9.99
C LEU A 212 -16.58 5.30 10.39
N ARG A 213 -17.89 5.07 10.36
CA ARG A 213 -18.91 6.04 10.80
C ARG A 213 -19.10 6.06 12.31
N GLN A 214 -18.65 5.03 13.00
CA GLN A 214 -18.65 4.93 14.47
C GLN A 214 -17.38 5.55 15.10
N ARG A 215 -16.35 5.84 14.30
CA ARG A 215 -15.11 6.49 14.75
C ARG A 215 -15.25 8.01 14.71
N THR A 216 -14.54 8.68 15.61
CA THR A 216 -14.38 10.12 15.60
C THR A 216 -13.07 10.50 14.92
N PHE A 217 -13.13 11.49 14.03
CA PHE A 217 -11.98 12.04 13.34
C PHE A 217 -11.90 13.54 13.56
N ASP A 218 -10.69 14.05 13.75
CA ASP A 218 -10.39 15.48 13.77
C ASP A 218 -10.29 16.01 12.34
N PHE A 219 -9.76 15.20 11.43
CA PHE A 219 -9.60 15.54 10.02
C PHE A 219 -10.12 14.44 9.10
N VAL A 220 -10.75 14.87 8.00
CA VAL A 220 -11.05 14.02 6.85
C VAL A 220 -10.32 14.62 5.66
N ILE A 221 -9.35 13.88 5.13
CA ILE A 221 -8.49 14.35 4.04
C ILE A 221 -8.71 13.50 2.78
N GLY A 222 -8.56 14.09 1.60
CA GLY A 222 -8.72 13.35 0.35
C GLY A 222 -8.41 14.19 -0.88
N LEU A 223 -8.71 13.66 -2.06
CA LEU A 223 -8.59 14.42 -3.30
C LEU A 223 -9.83 15.28 -3.54
N HIS A 224 -9.61 16.46 -4.11
CA HIS A 224 -10.68 17.27 -4.66
C HIS A 224 -11.31 16.56 -5.88
N PRO A 225 -12.63 16.66 -6.10
CA PRO A 225 -13.30 16.07 -7.26
C PRO A 225 -12.65 16.42 -8.60
N ASP A 226 -12.23 17.66 -8.77
CA ASP A 226 -11.54 18.13 -9.99
C ASP A 226 -10.16 17.49 -10.22
N LYS A 227 -9.63 16.80 -9.20
CA LYS A 227 -8.36 16.09 -9.23
C LYS A 227 -8.55 14.56 -9.20
N GLY A 228 -9.79 14.08 -9.38
CA GLY A 228 -10.13 12.65 -9.37
C GLY A 228 -10.67 12.13 -8.05
N GLY A 229 -10.93 13.01 -7.07
CA GLY A 229 -11.64 12.67 -5.84
C GLY A 229 -13.09 12.25 -6.09
N ARG A 230 -13.62 11.36 -5.24
CA ARG A 230 -15.00 10.86 -5.37
C ARG A 230 -16.02 11.61 -4.50
N PHE A 231 -15.56 12.46 -3.59
CA PHE A 231 -16.39 13.02 -2.52
C PHE A 231 -16.43 14.55 -2.55
N ARG A 232 -17.58 15.12 -2.20
CA ARG A 232 -17.79 16.57 -2.07
C ARG A 232 -17.99 16.98 -0.61
N ILE A 233 -17.63 18.22 -0.28
CA ILE A 233 -17.68 18.72 1.10
C ILE A 233 -19.14 18.98 1.53
N GLU A 234 -19.86 19.85 0.81
CA GLU A 234 -21.12 20.41 1.30
C GLU A 234 -22.25 19.37 1.47
N ASP A 235 -22.34 18.39 0.57
CA ASP A 235 -23.50 17.49 0.50
C ASP A 235 -23.24 16.06 1.02
N GLN A 236 -22.00 15.74 1.39
CA GLN A 236 -21.61 14.38 1.76
C GLN A 236 -20.76 14.37 3.03
N LEU A 237 -19.53 14.86 2.93
CA LEU A 237 -18.55 14.70 4.00
C LEU A 237 -18.93 15.49 5.25
N ALA A 238 -19.50 16.68 5.11
CA ALA A 238 -20.00 17.47 6.24
C ALA A 238 -21.18 16.79 6.97
N ILE A 239 -22.00 16.01 6.26
CA ILE A 239 -23.11 15.25 6.84
C ILE A 239 -22.58 13.98 7.51
N TRP A 240 -21.60 13.32 6.90
CA TRP A 240 -21.10 12.05 7.37
C TRP A 240 -20.12 12.18 8.54
N PHE A 241 -19.35 13.27 8.57
CA PHE A 241 -18.33 13.57 9.57
C PHE A 241 -18.47 15.02 10.08
N PRO A 242 -19.59 15.35 10.77
CA PRO A 242 -19.93 16.73 11.12
C PRO A 242 -18.96 17.40 12.10
N THR A 243 -18.18 16.62 12.84
CA THR A 243 -17.19 17.13 13.81
C THR A 243 -15.79 17.27 13.22
N ALA A 244 -15.55 16.71 12.04
CA ALA A 244 -14.22 16.67 11.44
C ALA A 244 -13.99 17.88 10.54
N LYS A 245 -12.75 18.37 10.52
CA LYS A 245 -12.33 19.34 9.52
C LYS A 245 -12.02 18.62 8.20
N VAL A 246 -12.77 18.95 7.14
CA VAL A 246 -12.59 18.35 5.82
C VAL A 246 -11.58 19.15 4.99
N LEU A 247 -10.59 18.46 4.40
CA LEU A 247 -9.54 19.04 3.55
C LEU A 247 -9.39 18.21 2.26
N LEU A 248 -9.72 18.79 1.11
CA LEU A 248 -9.59 18.12 -0.19
C LEU A 248 -8.53 18.83 -1.04
N VAL A 249 -7.54 18.07 -1.55
CA VAL A 249 -6.34 18.55 -2.27
C VAL A 249 -6.20 18.07 -3.70
#